data_AF-A0A849AP86-F1
#
_entry.id   AF-A0A849AP86-F1
#
_cell.length_a   1.000
_cell.length_b   1.000
_cell.length_c   1.000
_cell.angle_alpha   90.00
_cell.angle_beta   90.00
_cell.angle_gamma   90.00
#
_symmetry.space_group_name_H-M   'P 1'
#
loop_
_entity.id
_entity.type
_entity.pdbx_description
1 polymer ?
#
loop_
_entity_poly.entity_id
_entity_poly.type
_entity_poly.pdbx_seq_one_letter_code
_entity_poly.pdbx_strand_id
1 'polypeptide(L)'
;MEALLSWCLRMVDTIGPDIVAARDELDRYEAGTHPDQDAYHGLSSRQRVTRFAALTAEHRNALPGQLSSDGQSAINWAQIAIRLNLTNHQVHPHLRDPVLDRDLPVAAGSFVGTITGRIDDQPWRQQPITTQELSALMKCLSAACFVVISYLSGMRPGETLNLRRGCASQHPDTGQLLVNGRYGKGHGRAPRPEDGEHDPWARAWVVVRPVHQAIEILEQLSESPFLFPASLTGAHVRRPADHNARRTGDMTHDLQRLIDWVNTTFARTDGKPLIPTDPNGRIYPSRFRRTLAYFIVRRPRGLIAAALQYGHVSTTVTLSYSGKADTGWQDDVAVERLEAILEQNEQDHLLLAEGESVSGPAATAYQDQIQQTHRFAGRSVNRVRNVERLLAQVDPNIHHGDAMTCVYRPETAACRTARVNEGLPVDDGPLEAECQSGCLNLAYTDRDIQLLRERVSTLDAGAEDPLAPEPLRDRTRAQASQARSVIARHETTTTTDATS
;
A
#
# COMPACT_ATOMS: atom_id res chain seq x y z
N MET A 1 1.86 -0.83 -8.66
CA MET A 1 2.30 -0.75 -7.24
C MET A 1 3.74 -0.27 -7.08
N GLU A 2 4.73 -0.86 -7.75
CA GLU A 2 6.15 -0.47 -7.62
C GLU A 2 6.42 1.00 -7.96
N ALA A 3 5.90 1.49 -9.10
CA ALA A 3 6.03 2.90 -9.50
C ALA A 3 5.46 3.87 -8.46
N LEU A 4 4.32 3.51 -7.83
CA LEU A 4 3.72 4.30 -6.76
C LEU A 4 4.63 4.35 -5.53
N LEU A 5 5.13 3.20 -5.06
CA LEU A 5 6.03 3.16 -3.91
C LEU A 5 7.32 3.95 -4.17
N SER A 6 7.92 3.81 -5.35
CA SER A 6 9.12 4.54 -5.76
C SER A 6 8.91 6.06 -5.68
N TRP A 7 7.79 6.57 -6.21
CA TRP A 7 7.46 7.99 -6.11
C TRP A 7 7.09 8.43 -4.70
N CYS A 8 6.49 7.56 -3.88
CA CYS A 8 6.22 7.88 -2.47
C CYS A 8 7.53 8.00 -1.67
N LEU A 9 8.53 7.15 -1.94
CA LEU A 9 9.86 7.27 -1.34
C LEU A 9 10.55 8.57 -1.77
N ARG A 10 10.53 8.92 -3.07
CA ARG A 10 11.02 10.23 -3.56
C ARG A 10 10.30 11.40 -2.91
N MET A 11 8.98 11.29 -2.71
CA MET A 11 8.20 12.31 -2.01
C MET A 11 8.66 12.48 -0.56
N VAL A 12 8.94 11.39 0.17
CA VAL A 12 9.41 11.46 1.56
C VAL A 12 10.85 11.97 1.64
N ASP A 13 11.76 11.43 0.84
CA ASP A 13 13.20 11.69 0.98
C ASP A 13 13.67 12.99 0.33
N THR A 14 13.02 13.41 -0.77
CA THR A 14 13.50 14.53 -1.61
C THR A 14 12.59 15.74 -1.58
N ILE A 15 11.28 15.55 -1.72
CA ILE A 15 10.32 16.65 -1.85
C ILE A 15 9.77 17.09 -0.47
N GLY A 16 9.62 16.13 0.43
CA GLY A 16 9.04 16.29 1.77
C GLY A 16 9.71 17.36 2.62
N PRO A 17 11.05 17.38 2.73
CA PRO A 17 11.77 18.40 3.49
C PRO A 17 11.46 19.84 3.05
N ASP A 18 11.31 20.09 1.74
CA ASP A 18 10.98 21.41 1.21
C ASP A 18 9.53 21.82 1.57
N ILE A 19 8.59 20.86 1.56
CA ILE A 19 7.19 21.11 1.96
C ILE A 19 7.10 21.42 3.46
N VAL A 20 7.83 20.66 4.29
CA VAL A 20 7.91 20.90 5.73
C VAL A 20 8.51 22.28 6.01
N ALA A 21 9.67 22.59 5.41
CA ALA A 21 10.31 23.89 5.59
C ALA A 21 9.40 25.07 5.16
N ALA A 22 8.65 24.91 4.07
CA ALA A 22 7.66 25.89 3.64
C ALA A 22 6.49 26.05 4.63
N ARG A 23 6.03 24.95 5.26
CA ARG A 23 5.02 25.02 6.32
C ARG A 23 5.56 25.69 7.57
N ASP A 24 6.76 25.33 8.03
CA ASP A 24 7.42 25.90 9.20
C ASP A 24 7.69 27.41 9.02
N GLU A 25 8.07 27.84 7.83
CA GLU A 25 8.21 29.27 7.51
C GLU A 25 6.86 30.00 7.61
N LEU A 26 5.79 29.43 7.05
CA LEU A 26 4.47 30.02 7.14
C LEU A 26 3.95 30.05 8.58
N ASP A 27 4.18 28.99 9.37
CA ASP A 27 3.85 28.93 10.80
C ASP A 27 4.54 30.04 11.59
N ARG A 28 5.83 30.29 11.33
CA ARG A 28 6.56 31.41 11.98
C ARG A 28 5.98 32.77 11.61
N TYR A 29 5.59 32.98 10.35
CA TYR A 29 4.92 34.22 9.96
C TYR A 29 3.54 34.37 10.62
N GLU A 30 2.73 33.31 10.66
CA GLU A 30 1.40 33.31 11.30
C GLU A 30 1.49 33.50 12.82
N ALA A 31 2.53 32.96 13.46
CA ALA A 31 2.80 33.13 14.89
C ALA A 31 3.44 34.50 15.24
N GLY A 32 3.86 35.28 14.23
CA GLY A 32 4.55 36.55 14.47
C GLY A 32 5.98 36.42 14.96
N THR A 33 6.63 35.28 14.72
CA THR A 33 7.99 34.93 15.20
C THR A 33 9.02 34.85 14.07
N HIS A 34 8.66 35.23 12.84
CA HIS A 34 9.58 35.20 11.72
C HIS A 34 10.55 36.40 11.79
N PRO A 35 11.88 36.21 11.58
CA PRO A 35 12.86 37.30 11.68
C PRO A 35 12.56 38.53 10.80
N ASP A 36 12.01 38.34 9.60
CA ASP A 36 11.58 39.47 8.74
C ASP A 36 10.52 40.38 9.39
N GLN A 37 9.80 39.89 10.41
CA GLN A 37 8.82 40.68 11.14
C GLN A 37 9.47 41.65 12.14
N ASP A 38 10.76 41.47 12.46
CA ASP A 38 11.49 42.29 13.44
C ASP A 38 11.53 43.76 13.04
N ALA A 39 11.64 44.02 11.73
CA ALA A 39 11.66 45.37 11.15
C ALA A 39 10.36 46.16 11.38
N TYR A 40 9.29 45.51 11.87
CA TYR A 40 7.97 46.11 12.09
C TYR A 40 7.58 46.19 13.58
N HIS A 41 8.43 45.70 14.50
CA HIS A 41 8.17 45.81 15.93
C HIS A 41 8.04 47.26 16.40
N GLY A 42 7.11 47.52 17.31
CA GLY A 42 6.82 48.86 17.84
C GLY A 42 6.09 49.81 16.88
N LEU A 43 5.89 49.44 15.60
CA LEU A 43 5.20 50.26 14.61
C LEU A 43 3.68 50.05 14.63
N SER A 44 2.93 51.13 14.43
CA SER A 44 1.48 51.09 14.16
C SER A 44 1.17 50.43 12.80
N SER A 45 -0.04 49.92 12.60
CA SER A 45 -0.44 49.24 11.34
C SER A 45 -0.16 50.08 10.10
N ARG A 46 -0.43 51.40 10.14
CA ARG A 46 -0.14 52.31 9.02
C ARG A 46 1.37 52.44 8.76
N GLN A 47 2.18 52.54 9.82
CA GLN A 47 3.64 52.58 9.70
C GLN A 47 4.20 51.27 9.14
N ARG A 48 3.65 50.11 9.54
CA ARG A 48 4.05 48.80 9.00
C ARG A 48 3.80 48.69 7.50
N VAL A 49 2.58 49.01 7.04
CA VAL A 49 2.25 48.96 5.60
C VAL A 49 3.08 49.98 4.80
N THR A 50 3.27 51.18 5.34
CA THR A 50 4.10 52.20 4.69
C THR A 50 5.57 51.77 4.56
N ARG A 51 6.13 51.21 5.64
CA ARG A 51 7.50 50.69 5.66
C ARG A 51 7.66 49.50 4.70
N PHE A 52 6.70 48.58 4.70
CA PHE A 52 6.67 47.44 3.78
C PHE A 52 6.69 47.88 2.32
N ALA A 53 5.83 48.83 1.95
CA ALA A 53 5.77 49.33 0.58
C ALA A 53 7.05 50.07 0.18
N ALA A 54 7.69 50.77 1.13
CA ALA A 54 8.99 51.40 0.92
C ALA A 54 10.11 50.38 0.69
N LEU A 55 10.23 49.37 1.55
CA LEU A 55 11.24 48.31 1.44
C LEU A 55 11.05 47.47 0.17
N THR A 56 9.79 47.17 -0.19
CA THR A 56 9.47 46.43 -1.42
C THR A 56 9.93 47.20 -2.66
N ALA A 57 9.70 48.52 -2.69
CA ALA A 57 10.18 49.39 -3.77
C ALA A 57 11.72 49.48 -3.82
N GLU A 58 12.36 49.67 -2.66
CA GLU A 58 13.80 49.80 -2.53
C GLU A 58 14.54 48.55 -3.03
N HIS A 59 14.07 47.37 -2.64
CA HIS A 59 14.64 46.09 -3.06
C HIS A 59 14.18 45.62 -4.45
N ARG A 60 13.29 46.38 -5.12
CA ARG A 60 12.67 46.01 -6.40
C ARG A 60 11.99 44.64 -6.34
N ASN A 61 11.41 44.31 -5.20
CA ASN A 61 10.67 43.08 -5.00
C ASN A 61 9.24 43.21 -5.53
N ALA A 62 8.63 42.07 -5.84
CA ALA A 62 7.21 42.01 -6.16
C ALA A 62 6.36 41.81 -4.89
N LEU A 63 5.14 42.35 -4.91
CA LEU A 63 4.14 42.14 -3.87
C LEU A 63 3.69 40.68 -3.83
N PRO A 64 3.39 40.12 -2.64
CA PRO A 64 2.75 38.81 -2.52
C PRO A 64 1.48 38.76 -3.36
N GLY A 65 1.41 37.81 -4.29
CA GLY A 65 0.28 37.65 -5.18
C GLY A 65 -0.57 36.42 -4.88
N GLN A 66 -1.70 36.34 -5.56
CA GLN A 66 -2.57 35.18 -5.67
C GLN A 66 -3.09 35.09 -7.10
N LEU A 67 -3.07 33.90 -7.68
CA LEU A 67 -3.61 33.68 -9.01
C LEU A 67 -5.13 33.50 -8.93
N SER A 68 -5.85 34.30 -9.73
CA SER A 68 -7.27 34.09 -10.00
C SER A 68 -7.48 32.86 -10.90
N SER A 69 -8.72 32.37 -10.96
CA SER A 69 -9.15 31.35 -11.93
C SER A 69 -8.79 31.72 -13.38
N ASP A 70 -8.73 33.02 -13.66
CA ASP A 70 -8.53 33.56 -15.01
C ASP A 70 -7.05 33.79 -15.33
N GLY A 71 -6.12 33.32 -14.47
CA GLY A 71 -4.67 33.43 -14.65
C GLY A 71 -4.08 34.82 -14.35
N GLN A 72 -4.91 35.79 -13.98
CA GLN A 72 -4.49 37.13 -13.56
C GLN A 72 -3.95 37.11 -12.12
N SER A 73 -2.83 37.78 -11.88
CA SER A 73 -2.24 37.93 -10.53
C SER A 73 -2.83 39.14 -9.82
N ALA A 74 -3.40 38.93 -8.64
CA ALA A 74 -3.92 39.98 -7.77
C ALA A 74 -3.11 40.06 -6.47
N ILE A 75 -3.08 41.24 -5.84
CA ILE A 75 -2.40 41.42 -4.54
C ILE A 75 -3.05 40.52 -3.50
N ASN A 76 -2.24 39.72 -2.82
CA ASN A 76 -2.65 38.90 -1.70
C ASN A 76 -2.54 39.69 -0.39
N TRP A 77 -3.57 40.49 -0.10
CA TRP A 77 -3.63 41.32 1.11
C TRP A 77 -3.55 40.53 2.41
N ALA A 78 -4.06 39.29 2.44
CA ALA A 78 -3.97 38.43 3.62
C ALA A 78 -2.50 38.06 3.91
N GLN A 79 -1.73 37.72 2.87
CA GLN A 79 -0.31 37.39 3.01
C GLN A 79 0.54 38.61 3.35
N ILE A 80 0.20 39.79 2.84
CA ILE A 80 0.81 41.04 3.33
C ILE A 80 0.52 41.23 4.82
N ALA A 81 -0.72 41.05 5.26
CA ALA A 81 -1.07 41.21 6.66
C ALA A 81 -0.34 40.24 7.59
N ILE A 82 -0.20 38.97 7.16
CA ILE A 82 0.57 37.94 7.88
C ILE A 82 2.04 38.35 7.98
N ARG A 83 2.69 38.70 6.85
CA ARG A 83 4.09 39.16 6.83
C ARG A 83 4.35 40.41 7.67
N LEU A 84 3.33 41.23 7.88
CA LEU A 84 3.40 42.43 8.73
C LEU A 84 2.90 42.21 10.15
N ASN A 85 2.51 40.98 10.52
CA ASN A 85 1.95 40.62 11.81
C ASN A 85 0.81 41.58 12.23
N LEU A 86 -0.13 41.83 11.32
CA LEU A 86 -1.30 42.67 11.58
C LEU A 86 -2.42 41.87 12.25
N THR A 87 -3.17 42.55 13.11
CA THR A 87 -4.34 41.97 13.78
C THR A 87 -5.32 41.33 12.79
N ASN A 88 -5.83 40.15 13.12
CA ASN A 88 -6.77 39.37 12.30
C ASN A 88 -6.28 39.01 10.89
N HIS A 89 -4.98 39.17 10.59
CA HIS A 89 -4.39 38.89 9.28
C HIS A 89 -5.09 39.67 8.14
N GLN A 90 -5.45 40.93 8.40
CA GLN A 90 -6.13 41.79 7.42
C GLN A 90 -5.43 43.14 7.23
N VAL A 91 -5.36 43.59 5.96
CA VAL A 91 -5.07 44.99 5.60
C VAL A 91 -6.41 45.69 5.30
N HIS A 92 -6.88 46.52 6.24
CA HIS A 92 -8.09 47.31 6.06
C HIS A 92 -7.95 48.29 4.87
N PRO A 93 -9.04 48.59 4.13
CA PRO A 93 -8.99 49.44 2.94
C PRO A 93 -8.26 50.78 3.12
N HIS A 94 -8.50 51.48 4.23
CA HIS A 94 -7.88 52.77 4.57
C HIS A 94 -6.36 52.71 4.86
N LEU A 95 -5.79 51.50 4.89
CA LEU A 95 -4.35 51.25 5.05
C LEU A 95 -3.66 50.86 3.73
N ARG A 96 -4.39 50.73 2.62
CA ARG A 96 -3.85 50.17 1.36
C ARG A 96 -3.12 51.21 0.50
N ASP A 97 -3.44 52.49 0.65
CA ASP A 97 -2.88 53.59 -0.15
C ASP A 97 -1.34 53.53 -0.27
N PRO A 98 -0.55 53.31 0.80
CA PRO A 98 0.91 53.27 0.69
C PRO A 98 1.46 52.20 -0.26
N VAL A 99 0.71 51.12 -0.49
CA VAL A 99 1.05 50.06 -1.45
C VAL A 99 0.52 50.39 -2.83
N LEU A 100 -0.73 50.87 -2.92
CA LEU A 100 -1.40 51.16 -4.21
C LEU A 100 -0.77 52.35 -4.94
N ASP A 101 -0.27 53.35 -4.21
CA ASP A 101 0.31 54.58 -4.79
C ASP A 101 1.69 54.36 -5.45
N ARG A 102 2.29 53.16 -5.32
CA ARG A 102 3.67 52.87 -5.73
C ARG A 102 3.81 52.03 -7.01
N ASP A 103 2.71 51.60 -7.62
CA ASP A 103 2.69 50.76 -8.84
C ASP A 103 3.70 49.59 -8.80
N LEU A 104 3.72 48.88 -7.68
CA LEU A 104 4.65 47.77 -7.44
C LEU A 104 4.23 46.53 -8.24
N PRO A 105 5.20 45.78 -8.82
CA PRO A 105 4.87 44.54 -9.52
C PRO A 105 4.25 43.52 -8.56
N VAL A 106 3.32 42.70 -9.05
CA VAL A 106 2.67 41.64 -8.28
C VAL A 106 3.20 40.29 -8.73
N ALA A 107 3.66 39.47 -7.79
CA ALA A 107 4.17 38.14 -8.09
C ALA A 107 3.01 37.19 -8.49
N ALA A 108 3.33 36.10 -9.18
CA ALA A 108 2.36 35.04 -9.50
C ALA A 108 1.87 34.26 -8.27
N GLY A 109 2.40 34.53 -7.08
CA GLY A 109 2.01 33.83 -5.86
C GLY A 109 2.64 34.46 -4.63
N SER A 110 2.24 33.97 -3.47
CA SER A 110 2.87 34.29 -2.19
C SER A 110 3.78 33.13 -1.83
N PHE A 111 5.07 33.31 -2.08
CA PHE A 111 6.07 32.25 -1.95
C PHE A 111 6.51 32.06 -0.50
N VAL A 112 6.78 30.80 -0.13
CA VAL A 112 7.29 30.34 1.16
C VAL A 112 8.25 29.15 0.93
N GLY A 113 9.22 29.01 1.82
CA GLY A 113 10.23 27.97 1.77
C GLY A 113 11.29 28.20 0.70
N THR A 114 12.20 27.23 0.60
CA THR A 114 13.19 27.14 -0.46
C THR A 114 13.18 25.73 -1.04
N ILE A 115 13.66 25.59 -2.28
CA ILE A 115 13.71 24.29 -2.95
C ILE A 115 15.14 23.76 -2.85
N THR A 116 15.30 22.67 -2.11
CA THR A 116 16.59 22.02 -1.88
C THR A 116 16.62 20.61 -2.48
N GLY A 117 15.45 19.97 -2.64
CA GLY A 117 15.33 18.64 -3.20
C GLY A 117 15.70 18.59 -4.69
N ARG A 118 16.41 17.52 -5.09
CA ARG A 118 16.85 17.32 -6.48
C ARG A 118 16.38 15.96 -7.00
N ILE A 119 15.77 15.95 -8.18
CA ILE A 119 15.40 14.74 -8.93
C ILE A 119 16.23 14.74 -10.21
N ASP A 120 16.97 13.66 -10.45
CA ASP A 120 17.85 13.51 -11.62
C ASP A 120 18.78 14.73 -11.81
N ASP A 121 19.40 15.15 -10.70
CA ASP A 121 20.29 16.31 -10.61
C ASP A 121 19.69 17.68 -10.98
N GLN A 122 18.36 17.80 -10.98
CA GLN A 122 17.66 19.07 -11.17
C GLN A 122 16.79 19.37 -9.95
N PRO A 123 16.65 20.65 -9.52
CA PRO A 123 15.64 21.03 -8.55
C PRO A 123 14.27 20.47 -8.96
N TRP A 124 13.55 19.83 -8.04
CA TRP A 124 12.26 19.20 -8.39
C TRP A 124 11.22 20.22 -8.87
N ARG A 125 11.42 21.51 -8.58
CA ARG A 125 10.73 22.66 -9.16
C ARG A 125 11.63 23.89 -9.16
N GLN A 126 11.30 24.88 -9.99
CA GLN A 126 12.12 26.10 -10.17
C GLN A 126 11.79 27.23 -9.19
N GLN A 127 10.52 27.37 -8.81
CA GLN A 127 10.06 28.41 -7.90
C GLN A 127 9.76 27.81 -6.53
N PRO A 128 9.86 28.58 -5.42
CA PRO A 128 9.38 28.14 -4.12
C PRO A 128 7.90 27.76 -4.12
N ILE A 129 7.45 27.16 -3.02
CA ILE A 129 6.05 26.76 -2.84
C ILE A 129 5.21 28.00 -2.56
N THR A 130 4.03 28.08 -3.16
CA THR A 130 3.07 29.14 -2.85
C THR A 130 2.18 28.77 -1.66
N THR A 131 1.75 29.75 -0.87
CA THR A 131 0.80 29.51 0.22
C THR A 131 -0.55 28.93 -0.25
N GLN A 132 -0.91 29.15 -1.53
CA GLN A 132 -2.14 28.63 -2.14
C GLN A 132 -2.06 27.12 -2.41
N GLU A 133 -0.91 26.62 -2.85
CA GLU A 133 -0.73 25.19 -3.17
C GLU A 133 -0.27 24.35 -1.98
N LEU A 134 0.33 24.98 -0.96
CA LEU A 134 0.94 24.30 0.19
C LEU A 134 0.00 23.28 0.85
N SER A 135 -1.27 23.64 1.09
CA SER A 135 -2.26 22.72 1.68
C SER A 135 -2.49 21.45 0.84
N ALA A 136 -2.44 21.58 -0.49
CA ALA A 136 -2.59 20.45 -1.39
C ALA A 136 -1.33 19.57 -1.40
N LEU A 137 -0.15 20.18 -1.39
CA LEU A 137 1.13 19.47 -1.29
C LEU A 137 1.26 18.70 0.02
N MET A 138 0.89 19.30 1.15
CA MET A 138 0.88 18.62 2.46
C MET A 138 -0.02 17.37 2.45
N LYS A 139 -1.18 17.42 1.77
CA LYS A 139 -2.07 16.25 1.62
C LYS A 139 -1.45 15.16 0.75
N CYS A 140 -0.76 15.53 -0.33
CA CYS A 140 -0.03 14.59 -1.18
C CYS A 140 1.11 13.94 -0.40
N LEU A 141 1.88 14.72 0.35
CA LEU A 141 2.97 14.24 1.20
C LEU A 141 2.45 13.31 2.31
N SER A 142 1.34 13.66 2.97
CA SER A 142 0.70 12.78 3.95
C SER A 142 0.25 11.45 3.32
N ALA A 143 -0.35 11.48 2.13
CA ALA A 143 -0.69 10.25 1.40
C ALA A 143 0.55 9.43 1.02
N ALA A 144 1.66 10.07 0.62
CA ALA A 144 2.91 9.38 0.32
C ALA A 144 3.50 8.71 1.57
N CYS A 145 3.52 9.41 2.70
CA CYS A 145 3.94 8.84 3.98
C CYS A 145 3.04 7.67 4.40
N PHE A 146 1.72 7.76 4.17
CA PHE A 146 0.79 6.66 4.40
C PHE A 146 1.14 5.42 3.58
N VAL A 147 1.46 5.58 2.28
CA VAL A 147 1.91 4.47 1.42
C VAL A 147 3.19 3.85 1.96
N VAL A 148 4.21 4.65 2.27
CA VAL A 148 5.50 4.16 2.78
C VAL A 148 5.31 3.37 4.08
N ILE A 149 4.58 3.93 5.05
CA ILE A 149 4.32 3.28 6.34
C ILE A 149 3.49 2.02 6.13
N SER A 150 2.34 2.10 5.45
CA SER A 150 1.43 0.96 5.29
C SER A 150 2.05 -0.17 4.47
N TYR A 151 2.77 0.15 3.40
CA TYR A 151 3.40 -0.84 2.52
C TYR A 151 4.60 -1.52 3.17
N LEU A 152 5.47 -0.78 3.87
CA LEU A 152 6.73 -1.35 4.38
C LEU A 152 6.63 -1.91 5.80
N SER A 153 5.61 -1.54 6.58
CA SER A 153 5.29 -2.20 7.85
C SER A 153 4.34 -3.38 7.66
N GLY A 154 3.52 -3.31 6.61
CA GLY A 154 2.37 -4.18 6.37
C GLY A 154 1.26 -4.03 7.40
N MET A 155 1.22 -2.96 8.20
CA MET A 155 0.10 -2.67 9.10
C MET A 155 -1.24 -2.58 8.35
N ARG A 156 -2.35 -2.93 9.00
CA ARG A 156 -3.68 -2.69 8.40
C ARG A 156 -3.89 -1.19 8.20
N PRO A 157 -4.70 -0.77 7.20
CA PRO A 157 -4.96 0.65 6.98
C PRO A 157 -5.52 1.35 8.22
N GLY A 158 -6.43 0.69 8.95
CA GLY A 158 -6.97 1.23 10.19
C GLY A 158 -5.92 1.40 11.29
N GLU A 159 -4.98 0.47 11.42
CA GLU A 159 -3.88 0.54 12.40
C GLU A 159 -2.93 1.69 12.03
N THR A 160 -2.56 1.80 10.75
CA THR A 160 -1.71 2.87 10.22
C THR A 160 -2.32 4.26 10.45
N LEU A 161 -3.61 4.43 10.12
CA LEU A 161 -4.30 5.73 10.26
C LEU A 161 -4.47 6.15 11.72
N ASN A 162 -4.41 5.23 12.68
CA ASN A 162 -4.51 5.52 14.11
C ASN A 162 -3.15 5.60 14.80
N LEU A 163 -2.04 5.59 14.05
CA LEU A 163 -0.71 5.85 14.62
C LEU A 163 -0.69 7.24 15.27
N ARG A 164 -0.17 7.28 16.49
CA ARG A 164 0.00 8.50 17.27
C ARG A 164 1.41 9.08 17.07
N ARG A 165 1.55 10.37 17.33
CA ARG A 165 2.84 11.04 17.47
C ARG A 165 3.68 10.32 18.56
N GLY A 166 4.97 10.19 18.33
CA GLY A 166 5.90 9.47 19.19
C GLY A 166 5.84 7.95 19.04
N CYS A 167 5.25 7.42 17.96
CA CYS A 167 5.16 5.97 17.75
C CYS A 167 6.47 5.34 17.29
N ALA A 168 7.41 6.09 16.72
CA ALA A 168 8.71 5.58 16.31
C ALA A 168 9.63 5.37 17.54
N SER A 169 10.20 4.17 17.66
CA SER A 169 11.22 3.89 18.69
C SER A 169 12.28 2.93 18.15
N GLN A 170 13.31 2.63 18.96
CA GLN A 170 14.30 1.62 18.65
C GLN A 170 14.33 0.57 19.75
N HIS A 171 14.55 -0.69 19.38
CA HIS A 171 14.80 -1.73 20.36
C HIS A 171 16.15 -1.48 21.04
N PRO A 172 16.23 -1.41 22.38
CA PRO A 172 17.45 -0.99 23.09
C PRO A 172 18.65 -1.89 22.79
N ASP A 173 18.45 -3.21 22.72
CA ASP A 173 19.56 -4.15 22.56
C ASP A 173 19.97 -4.40 21.10
N THR A 174 19.03 -4.37 20.16
CA THR A 174 19.26 -4.79 18.76
C THR A 174 19.40 -3.61 17.80
N GLY A 175 19.02 -2.39 18.23
CA GLY A 175 18.96 -1.21 17.35
C GLY A 175 17.90 -1.31 16.26
N GLN A 176 17.01 -2.32 16.30
CA GLN A 176 15.94 -2.47 15.32
C GLN A 176 14.97 -1.30 15.42
N LEU A 177 14.58 -0.75 14.27
CA LEU A 177 13.59 0.32 14.19
C LEU A 177 12.20 -0.26 14.43
N LEU A 178 11.47 0.34 15.36
CA LEU A 178 10.14 -0.08 15.77
C LEU A 178 9.12 1.02 15.49
N VAL A 179 7.88 0.62 15.20
CA VAL A 179 6.70 1.47 15.24
C VAL A 179 5.74 0.89 16.25
N ASN A 180 5.40 1.67 17.27
CA ASN A 180 4.49 1.30 18.34
C ASN A 180 3.07 1.76 18.00
N GLY A 181 2.17 0.82 17.80
CA GLY A 181 0.77 1.08 17.53
C GLY A 181 -0.13 0.19 18.37
N ARG A 182 -1.39 0.07 17.93
CA ARG A 182 -2.40 -0.77 18.60
C ARG A 182 -3.14 -1.61 17.57
N TYR A 183 -3.64 -2.79 17.97
CA TYR A 183 -4.58 -3.55 17.15
C TYR A 183 -5.82 -2.73 16.85
N GLY A 184 -6.36 -2.88 15.63
CA GLY A 184 -7.62 -2.27 15.23
C GLY A 184 -8.82 -2.70 16.10
N LYS A 185 -9.96 -2.06 15.84
CA LYS A 185 -11.23 -2.18 16.59
C LYS A 185 -11.53 -3.63 17.05
N GLY A 186 -12.04 -3.78 18.28
CA GLY A 186 -12.45 -5.09 18.83
C GLY A 186 -13.58 -5.76 18.03
N HIS A 187 -13.94 -7.01 18.37
CA HIS A 187 -15.00 -7.79 17.71
C HIS A 187 -16.33 -7.03 17.48
N GLY A 188 -16.63 -5.99 18.30
CA GLY A 188 -17.81 -5.13 18.16
C GLY A 188 -17.62 -3.82 17.39
N ARG A 189 -16.49 -3.59 16.71
CA ARG A 189 -16.12 -2.31 16.06
C ARG A 189 -16.07 -1.09 17.00
N ALA A 190 -16.12 -1.31 18.32
CA ALA A 190 -15.87 -0.29 19.33
C ALA A 190 -14.36 0.02 19.41
N PRO A 191 -13.96 1.27 19.71
CA PRO A 191 -12.62 1.57 20.17
C PRO A 191 -12.29 0.67 21.37
N ARG A 192 -11.11 0.03 21.36
CA ARG A 192 -10.64 -0.69 22.54
C ARG A 192 -10.19 0.33 23.60
N PRO A 193 -10.37 0.07 24.90
CA PRO A 193 -9.90 0.96 25.97
C PRO A 193 -8.41 1.28 25.86
N GLU A 194 -7.97 2.40 26.44
CA GLU A 194 -6.54 2.66 26.62
C GLU A 194 -6.13 2.24 28.04
N ASP A 195 -5.45 1.10 28.17
CA ASP A 195 -5.11 0.51 29.49
C ASP A 195 -3.69 0.87 29.98
N GLY A 196 -3.23 2.09 29.67
CA GLY A 196 -1.95 2.63 30.18
C GLY A 196 -0.72 1.76 29.82
N GLU A 197 0.20 1.59 30.77
CA GLU A 197 1.50 0.92 30.60
C GLU A 197 1.38 -0.58 30.28
N HIS A 198 0.24 -1.20 30.57
CA HIS A 198 -0.07 -2.60 30.25
C HIS A 198 -1.23 -2.69 29.25
N ASP A 199 -1.17 -1.89 28.17
CA ASP A 199 -2.14 -2.00 27.08
C ASP A 199 -1.99 -3.37 26.37
N PRO A 200 -2.95 -4.30 26.55
CA PRO A 200 -2.86 -5.64 25.95
C PRO A 200 -3.05 -5.61 24.42
N TRP A 201 -3.39 -4.45 23.86
CA TRP A 201 -3.55 -4.23 22.44
C TRP A 201 -2.39 -3.47 21.81
N ALA A 202 -1.42 -3.01 22.61
CA ALA A 202 -0.19 -2.40 22.12
C ALA A 202 0.64 -3.43 21.36
N ARG A 203 1.23 -2.99 20.24
CA ARG A 203 2.08 -3.82 19.39
C ARG A 203 3.20 -2.98 18.79
N ALA A 204 4.39 -3.55 18.72
CA ALA A 204 5.50 -3.00 17.97
C ALA A 204 5.64 -3.73 16.63
N TRP A 205 5.85 -2.98 15.55
CA TRP A 205 6.24 -3.49 14.25
C TRP A 205 7.71 -3.20 14.02
N VAL A 206 8.50 -4.20 13.66
CA VAL A 206 9.86 -3.98 13.15
C VAL A 206 9.74 -3.41 11.74
N VAL A 207 10.44 -2.32 11.47
CA VAL A 207 10.34 -1.57 10.21
C VAL A 207 11.71 -1.19 9.67
N VAL A 208 11.72 -0.64 8.46
CA VAL A 208 12.90 -0.11 7.77
C VAL A 208 12.98 1.40 7.89
N ARG A 209 14.18 1.97 7.67
CA ARG A 209 14.46 3.41 7.81
C ARG A 209 13.47 4.35 7.09
N PRO A 210 13.01 4.07 5.85
CA PRO A 210 12.00 4.91 5.20
C PRO A 210 10.71 5.10 5.99
N VAL A 211 10.33 4.13 6.83
CA VAL A 211 9.15 4.25 7.69
C VAL A 211 9.37 5.28 8.79
N HIS A 212 10.55 5.28 9.44
CA HIS A 212 10.91 6.30 10.43
C HIS A 212 10.98 7.69 9.80
N GLN A 213 11.60 7.83 8.61
CA GLN A 213 11.64 9.10 7.88
C GLN A 213 10.23 9.62 7.55
N ALA A 214 9.33 8.75 7.11
CA ALA A 214 7.94 9.12 6.85
C ALA A 214 7.21 9.56 8.14
N ILE A 215 7.48 8.93 9.29
CA ILE A 215 6.93 9.33 10.58
C ILE A 215 7.47 10.70 10.98
N GLU A 216 8.78 10.92 10.90
CA GLU A 216 9.43 12.19 11.22
C GLU A 216 8.85 13.35 10.39
N ILE A 217 8.64 13.14 9.08
CA ILE A 217 7.99 14.12 8.20
C ILE A 217 6.56 14.42 8.67
N LEU A 218 5.76 13.39 9.00
CA LEU A 218 4.39 13.59 9.47
C LEU A 218 4.34 14.34 10.82
N GLU A 219 5.28 14.09 11.72
CA GLU A 219 5.39 14.79 13.00
C GLU A 219 5.78 16.26 12.82
N GLN A 220 6.66 16.57 11.85
CA GLN A 220 7.01 17.95 11.52
C GLN A 220 5.87 18.69 10.81
N LEU A 221 5.04 18.00 10.01
CA LEU A 221 3.90 18.62 9.30
C LEU A 221 2.76 19.07 10.21
N SER A 222 2.60 18.47 11.40
CA SER A 222 1.47 18.75 12.27
C SER A 222 1.72 18.35 13.72
N GLU A 223 1.34 19.24 14.65
CA GLU A 223 1.30 18.99 16.09
C GLU A 223 0.10 18.13 16.55
N SER A 224 -0.61 17.47 15.64
CA SER A 224 -1.73 16.60 15.99
C SER A 224 -1.28 15.38 16.81
N PRO A 225 -2.11 14.89 17.75
CA PRO A 225 -1.88 13.62 18.42
C PRO A 225 -1.81 12.41 17.46
N PHE A 226 -2.43 12.49 16.29
CA PHE A 226 -2.40 11.46 15.25
C PHE A 226 -1.44 11.86 14.14
N LEU A 227 -0.69 10.90 13.60
CA LEU A 227 0.10 11.13 12.38
C LEU A 227 -0.79 11.41 11.16
N PHE A 228 -2.02 10.86 11.16
CA PHE A 228 -3.01 11.06 10.11
C PHE A 228 -4.30 11.64 10.71
N PRO A 229 -4.35 12.95 11.03
CA PRO A 229 -5.54 13.57 11.59
C PRO A 229 -6.70 13.60 10.58
N ALA A 230 -7.92 13.74 11.08
CA ALA A 230 -9.12 13.89 10.24
C ALA A 230 -9.01 15.05 9.24
N SER A 231 -8.27 16.10 9.61
CA SER A 231 -7.89 17.22 8.75
C SER A 231 -6.48 17.69 9.10
N LEU A 232 -5.63 17.83 8.08
CA LEU A 232 -4.25 18.28 8.22
C LEU A 232 -4.10 19.81 8.17
N THR A 233 -5.05 20.51 7.54
CA THR A 233 -4.87 21.92 7.15
C THR A 233 -6.00 22.83 7.65
N GLY A 234 -6.63 22.50 8.78
CA GLY A 234 -7.66 23.33 9.39
C GLY A 234 -8.64 22.57 10.28
N ALA A 235 -9.41 23.32 11.07
CA ALA A 235 -10.38 22.79 12.01
C ALA A 235 -11.50 22.01 11.29
N HIS A 236 -11.73 20.77 11.70
CA HIS A 236 -12.80 19.94 11.17
C HIS A 236 -13.97 19.88 12.16
N VAL A 237 -14.98 20.73 11.93
CA VAL A 237 -16.11 20.98 12.86
C VAL A 237 -16.75 19.70 13.41
N ARG A 238 -16.97 18.68 12.56
CA ARG A 238 -17.65 17.44 12.97
C ARG A 238 -16.72 16.34 13.48
N ARG A 239 -15.42 16.45 13.24
CA ARG A 239 -14.41 15.43 13.53
C ARG A 239 -13.09 16.12 13.89
N PRO A 240 -13.04 16.75 15.07
CA PRO A 240 -11.85 17.42 15.56
C PRO A 240 -10.61 16.52 15.47
N ALA A 241 -9.51 17.08 14.98
CA ALA A 241 -8.27 16.35 14.63
C ALA A 241 -7.50 15.84 15.87
N ASP A 242 -7.75 16.40 17.04
CA ASP A 242 -7.28 15.97 18.35
C ASP A 242 -7.84 14.60 18.77
N HIS A 243 -9.02 14.23 18.27
CA HIS A 243 -9.72 13.01 18.67
C HIS A 243 -10.04 12.07 17.50
N ASN A 244 -9.80 12.49 16.27
CA ASN A 244 -10.19 11.74 15.09
C ASN A 244 -9.04 11.57 14.11
N ALA A 245 -8.72 10.32 13.82
CA ALA A 245 -7.91 9.93 12.67
C ALA A 245 -8.65 10.14 11.33
N ARG A 246 -7.89 10.25 10.24
CA ARG A 246 -8.36 10.19 8.87
C ARG A 246 -9.07 8.84 8.62
N ARG A 247 -10.13 8.82 7.80
CA ARG A 247 -10.82 7.55 7.47
C ARG A 247 -10.15 6.90 6.27
N THR A 248 -10.23 5.57 6.21
CA THR A 248 -9.75 4.78 5.06
C THR A 248 -10.33 5.27 3.73
N GLY A 249 -11.64 5.58 3.69
CA GLY A 249 -12.27 6.10 2.47
C GLY A 249 -11.74 7.48 2.05
N ASP A 250 -11.45 8.36 3.02
CA ASP A 250 -10.85 9.68 2.73
C ASP A 250 -9.40 9.50 2.22
N MET A 251 -8.64 8.59 2.83
CA MET A 251 -7.28 8.23 2.38
C MET A 251 -7.27 7.67 0.94
N THR A 252 -8.26 6.88 0.55
CA THR A 252 -8.41 6.43 -0.85
C THR A 252 -8.57 7.60 -1.84
N HIS A 253 -9.12 8.75 -1.42
CA HIS A 253 -9.15 9.97 -2.25
C HIS A 253 -7.83 10.72 -2.23
N ASP A 254 -7.17 10.76 -1.08
CA ASP A 254 -5.85 11.38 -0.93
C ASP A 254 -4.80 10.65 -1.79
N LEU A 255 -4.87 9.31 -1.90
CA LEU A 255 -4.04 8.50 -2.79
C LEU A 255 -4.25 8.85 -4.27
N GLN A 256 -5.50 9.00 -4.72
CA GLN A 256 -5.78 9.37 -6.11
C GLN A 256 -5.21 10.76 -6.41
N ARG A 257 -5.39 11.71 -5.49
CA ARG A 257 -4.84 13.07 -5.62
C ARG A 257 -3.31 13.06 -5.73
N LEU A 258 -2.63 12.24 -4.93
CA LEU A 258 -1.18 12.07 -5.02
C LEU A 258 -0.77 11.55 -6.40
N ILE A 259 -1.44 10.51 -6.91
CA ILE A 259 -1.16 9.93 -8.22
C ILE A 259 -1.35 10.97 -9.34
N ASP A 260 -2.48 11.68 -9.31
CA ASP A 260 -2.80 12.72 -10.28
C ASP A 260 -1.77 13.86 -10.22
N TRP A 261 -1.39 14.28 -9.01
CA TRP A 261 -0.38 15.32 -8.82
C TRP A 261 0.99 14.90 -9.35
N VAL A 262 1.45 13.68 -9.07
CA VAL A 262 2.74 13.18 -9.62
C VAL A 262 2.71 13.17 -11.13
N ASN A 263 1.65 12.62 -11.72
CA ASN A 263 1.52 12.46 -13.17
C ASN A 263 1.31 13.79 -13.92
N THR A 264 0.83 14.84 -13.25
CA THR A 264 0.65 16.17 -13.84
C THR A 264 1.85 17.08 -13.61
N THR A 265 2.53 16.96 -12.47
CA THR A 265 3.69 17.80 -12.11
C THR A 265 4.95 17.34 -12.81
N PHE A 266 5.14 16.03 -12.94
CA PHE A 266 6.30 15.44 -13.54
C PHE A 266 5.88 14.73 -14.83
N ALA A 267 6.57 15.01 -15.93
CA ALA A 267 6.29 14.42 -17.22
C ALA A 267 7.46 13.56 -17.68
N ARG A 268 7.15 12.40 -18.27
CA ARG A 268 8.13 11.61 -19.02
C ARG A 268 8.28 12.17 -20.42
N THR A 269 9.48 12.06 -20.98
CA THR A 269 9.76 12.40 -22.39
C THR A 269 8.98 11.53 -23.38
N ASP A 270 8.57 10.32 -22.97
CA ASP A 270 7.74 9.41 -23.76
C ASP A 270 6.22 9.68 -23.65
N GLY A 271 5.80 10.69 -22.90
CA GLY A 271 4.40 11.06 -22.70
C GLY A 271 3.57 10.08 -21.87
N LYS A 272 4.17 8.99 -21.35
CA LYS A 272 3.47 8.04 -20.50
C LYS A 272 3.37 8.58 -19.06
N PRO A 273 2.31 8.20 -18.30
CA PRO A 273 2.23 8.53 -16.89
C PRO A 273 3.38 7.86 -16.12
N LEU A 274 3.92 8.58 -15.12
CA LEU A 274 4.97 8.06 -14.23
C LEU A 274 4.47 6.97 -13.32
N ILE A 275 3.23 7.10 -12.86
CA ILE A 275 2.48 6.07 -12.15
C ILE A 275 1.36 5.62 -13.10
N PRO A 276 1.53 4.49 -13.80
CA PRO A 276 0.51 3.97 -14.69
C PRO A 276 -0.81 3.68 -13.97
N THR A 277 -1.92 3.79 -14.70
CA THR A 277 -3.22 3.33 -14.22
C THR A 277 -3.13 1.85 -13.86
N ASP A 278 -3.62 1.50 -12.68
CA ASP A 278 -3.62 0.12 -12.23
C ASP A 278 -4.69 -0.68 -13.00
N PRO A 279 -4.36 -1.83 -13.60
CA PRO A 279 -5.32 -2.64 -14.35
C PRO A 279 -6.56 -3.04 -13.54
N ASN A 280 -6.41 -3.18 -12.23
CA ASN A 280 -7.49 -3.58 -11.31
C ASN A 280 -8.27 -2.36 -10.77
N GLY A 281 -8.15 -1.21 -11.44
CA GLY A 281 -8.84 0.02 -11.11
C GLY A 281 -8.23 0.74 -9.91
N ARG A 282 -9.09 1.33 -9.08
CA ARG A 282 -8.64 2.25 -8.02
C ARG A 282 -7.76 1.53 -6.97
N ILE A 283 -6.68 2.18 -6.55
CA ILE A 283 -5.79 1.63 -5.52
C ILE A 283 -6.39 1.90 -4.13
N TYR A 284 -6.77 0.82 -3.45
CA TYR A 284 -7.28 0.86 -2.08
C TYR A 284 -6.15 0.61 -1.07
N PRO A 285 -6.16 1.27 0.11
CA PRO A 285 -5.18 1.06 1.16
C PRO A 285 -4.94 -0.41 1.57
N SER A 286 -5.96 -1.27 1.50
CA SER A 286 -5.83 -2.70 1.82
C SER A 286 -4.87 -3.46 0.89
N ARG A 287 -4.63 -2.97 -0.33
CA ARG A 287 -3.73 -3.62 -1.31
C ARG A 287 -2.26 -3.56 -0.91
N PHE A 288 -1.85 -2.59 -0.09
CA PHE A 288 -0.44 -2.43 0.33
C PHE A 288 0.05 -3.61 1.15
N ARG A 289 -0.67 -3.96 2.22
CA ARG A 289 -0.40 -5.12 3.07
C ARG A 289 -0.39 -6.43 2.27
N ARG A 290 -1.38 -6.62 1.37
CA ARG A 290 -1.46 -7.80 0.48
C ARG A 290 -0.24 -7.93 -0.43
N THR A 291 0.18 -6.82 -1.03
CA THR A 291 1.34 -6.80 -1.93
C THR A 291 2.64 -7.13 -1.18
N LEU A 292 2.84 -6.55 0.02
CA LEU A 292 4.02 -6.89 0.83
C LEU A 292 3.99 -8.36 1.27
N ALA A 293 2.83 -8.88 1.67
CA ALA A 293 2.67 -10.28 2.07
C ALA A 293 3.14 -11.23 0.98
N TYR A 294 2.68 -11.01 -0.26
CA TYR A 294 3.09 -11.76 -1.44
C TYR A 294 4.61 -11.84 -1.61
N PHE A 295 5.32 -10.72 -1.45
CA PHE A 295 6.78 -10.70 -1.57
C PHE A 295 7.48 -11.40 -0.41
N ILE A 296 6.99 -11.24 0.82
CA ILE A 296 7.60 -11.85 2.01
C ILE A 296 7.47 -13.38 1.93
N VAL A 297 6.28 -13.92 1.65
CA VAL A 297 6.02 -15.37 1.69
C VAL A 297 6.83 -16.17 0.66
N ARG A 298 7.26 -15.52 -0.43
CA ARG A 298 8.06 -16.10 -1.51
C ARG A 298 9.57 -16.11 -1.23
N ARG A 299 10.00 -15.67 -0.05
CA ARG A 299 11.40 -15.77 0.41
C ARG A 299 11.60 -17.02 1.27
N PRO A 300 12.82 -17.56 1.38
CA PRO A 300 13.11 -18.60 2.35
C PRO A 300 12.68 -18.18 3.76
N ARG A 301 11.93 -19.05 4.46
CA ARG A 301 11.30 -18.75 5.78
C ARG A 301 10.31 -17.58 5.76
N GLY A 302 9.85 -17.17 4.58
CA GLY A 302 8.95 -16.06 4.34
C GLY A 302 7.60 -16.19 5.03
N LEU A 303 7.02 -17.39 5.08
CA LEU A 303 5.78 -17.65 5.81
C LEU A 303 5.91 -17.31 7.30
N ILE A 304 7.02 -17.71 7.94
CA ILE A 304 7.30 -17.42 9.36
C ILE A 304 7.53 -15.91 9.56
N ALA A 305 8.25 -15.27 8.65
CA ALA A 305 8.50 -13.83 8.69
C ALA A 305 7.21 -13.03 8.54
N ALA A 306 6.32 -13.42 7.61
CA ALA A 306 5.01 -12.78 7.43
C ALA A 306 4.13 -12.97 8.67
N ALA A 307 4.09 -14.19 9.22
CA ALA A 307 3.40 -14.51 10.47
C ALA A 307 3.84 -13.59 11.62
N LEU A 308 5.16 -13.44 11.83
CA LEU A 308 5.71 -12.56 12.86
C LEU A 308 5.41 -11.08 12.60
N GLN A 309 5.68 -10.58 11.39
CA GLN A 309 5.51 -9.18 11.02
C GLN A 309 4.06 -8.70 11.18
N TYR A 310 3.11 -9.55 10.77
CA TYR A 310 1.70 -9.20 10.70
C TYR A 310 0.91 -9.51 11.96
N GLY A 311 1.57 -10.10 12.95
CA GLY A 311 0.97 -10.45 14.23
C GLY A 311 0.09 -11.67 14.19
N HIS A 312 0.41 -12.56 13.25
CA HIS A 312 -0.19 -13.86 13.06
C HIS A 312 0.83 -14.92 13.49
N VAL A 313 1.22 -14.95 14.76
CA VAL A 313 2.10 -16.01 15.26
C VAL A 313 1.29 -17.29 15.44
N SER A 314 1.01 -17.98 14.34
CA SER A 314 1.12 -19.43 14.35
C SER A 314 1.72 -19.91 13.02
N THR A 315 2.91 -20.48 13.15
CA THR A 315 3.59 -21.32 12.18
C THR A 315 2.85 -22.65 12.02
N THR A 316 1.61 -22.61 11.52
CA THR A 316 0.75 -23.79 11.42
C THR A 316 0.17 -23.95 10.02
N VAL A 317 1.07 -24.05 9.03
CA VAL A 317 0.82 -24.85 7.82
C VAL A 317 1.64 -26.16 7.88
N THR A 318 2.30 -26.50 9.00
CA THR A 318 3.11 -27.74 9.04
C THR A 318 3.14 -28.57 10.32
N LEU A 319 2.41 -28.24 11.40
CA LEU A 319 2.23 -29.22 12.49
C LEU A 319 0.83 -29.14 13.09
N SER A 320 -0.01 -30.12 12.72
CA SER A 320 -1.17 -30.48 13.51
C SER A 320 -0.71 -31.02 14.88
N TYR A 321 -1.60 -30.89 15.88
CA TYR A 321 -1.50 -31.38 17.27
C TYR A 321 -0.55 -30.63 18.23
N SER A 322 -1.08 -29.60 18.90
CA SER A 322 -1.29 -29.63 20.38
C SER A 322 -1.73 -28.26 20.94
N GLY A 323 -2.76 -28.28 21.81
CA GLY A 323 -2.89 -27.35 22.94
C GLY A 323 -3.55 -25.98 22.73
N LYS A 324 -4.87 -25.94 22.92
CA LYS A 324 -5.75 -24.80 23.31
C LYS A 324 -5.11 -23.41 23.50
N ALA A 325 -5.50 -22.43 22.66
CA ALA A 325 -5.67 -21.03 23.04
C ALA A 325 -6.53 -20.24 22.02
N ASP A 326 -7.40 -19.40 22.58
CA ASP A 326 -8.23 -18.29 22.05
C ASP A 326 -9.09 -18.43 20.77
N THR A 327 -10.40 -18.28 20.97
CA THR A 327 -11.47 -18.44 19.96
C THR A 327 -11.63 -17.26 18.99
N GLY A 328 -11.00 -16.10 19.24
CA GLY A 328 -11.06 -14.94 18.33
C GLY A 328 -10.12 -15.03 17.11
N TRP A 329 -9.14 -15.93 17.17
CA TRP A 329 -8.10 -16.11 16.15
C TRP A 329 -8.55 -16.97 14.95
N GLN A 330 -9.43 -17.96 15.18
CA GLN A 330 -9.98 -18.83 14.12
C GLN A 330 -10.83 -18.04 13.12
N ASP A 331 -11.51 -17.02 13.63
CA ASP A 331 -12.36 -16.08 12.90
C ASP A 331 -11.57 -15.25 11.86
N ASP A 332 -10.37 -14.78 12.22
CA ASP A 332 -9.50 -14.01 11.32
C ASP A 332 -8.81 -14.91 10.26
N VAL A 333 -8.42 -16.14 10.62
CA VAL A 333 -7.86 -17.12 9.68
C VAL A 333 -8.90 -17.54 8.64
N ALA A 334 -10.16 -17.70 9.05
CA ALA A 334 -11.24 -18.02 8.13
C ALA A 334 -11.49 -16.89 7.12
N VAL A 335 -11.36 -15.63 7.54
CA VAL A 335 -11.51 -14.46 6.64
C VAL A 335 -10.37 -14.39 5.63
N GLU A 336 -9.13 -14.57 6.07
CA GLU A 336 -7.96 -14.54 5.17
C GLU A 336 -7.97 -15.73 4.19
N ARG A 337 -8.36 -16.94 4.66
CA ARG A 337 -8.60 -18.10 3.79
C ARG A 337 -9.68 -17.79 2.75
N LEU A 338 -10.78 -17.15 3.17
CA LEU A 338 -11.86 -16.76 2.29
C LEU A 338 -11.39 -15.73 1.24
N GLU A 339 -10.61 -14.73 1.64
CA GLU A 339 -10.06 -13.73 0.70
C GLU A 339 -9.09 -14.35 -0.31
N ALA A 340 -8.20 -15.24 0.13
CA ALA A 340 -7.27 -15.95 -0.76
C ALA A 340 -8.01 -16.84 -1.77
N ILE A 341 -9.05 -17.56 -1.32
CA ILE A 341 -9.91 -18.38 -2.19
C ILE A 341 -10.64 -17.49 -3.20
N LEU A 342 -11.20 -16.36 -2.77
CA LEU A 342 -11.91 -15.44 -3.67
C LEU A 342 -10.99 -14.84 -4.74
N GLU A 343 -9.77 -14.43 -4.37
CA GLU A 343 -8.77 -13.91 -5.31
C GLU A 343 -8.32 -14.98 -6.31
N GLN A 344 -8.06 -16.20 -5.83
CA GLN A 344 -7.70 -17.33 -6.68
C GLN A 344 -8.82 -17.66 -7.68
N ASN A 345 -10.07 -17.72 -7.20
CA ASN A 345 -11.24 -17.97 -8.05
C ASN A 345 -11.45 -16.89 -9.11
N GLU A 346 -11.26 -15.62 -8.75
CA GLU A 346 -11.36 -14.50 -9.69
C GLU A 346 -10.28 -14.61 -10.76
N GLN A 347 -9.04 -14.88 -10.37
CA GLN A 347 -7.93 -15.06 -11.29
C GLN A 347 -8.15 -16.24 -12.24
N ASP A 348 -8.55 -17.39 -11.72
CA ASP A 348 -8.82 -18.59 -12.52
C ASP A 348 -10.01 -18.37 -13.47
N HIS A 349 -11.04 -17.63 -13.03
CA HIS A 349 -12.15 -17.27 -13.90
C HIS A 349 -11.72 -16.34 -15.04
N LEU A 350 -10.93 -15.32 -14.75
CA LEU A 350 -10.41 -14.39 -15.75
C LEU A 350 -9.57 -15.13 -16.80
N LEU A 351 -8.65 -16.00 -16.37
CA LEU A 351 -7.81 -16.79 -17.27
C LEU A 351 -8.66 -17.71 -18.16
N LEU A 352 -9.65 -18.41 -17.60
CA LEU A 352 -10.60 -19.21 -18.39
C LEU A 352 -11.41 -18.35 -19.37
N ALA A 353 -11.82 -17.14 -18.98
CA ALA A 353 -12.56 -16.22 -19.85
C ALA A 353 -11.68 -15.65 -20.97
N GLU A 354 -10.38 -15.50 -20.73
CA GLU A 354 -9.37 -15.12 -21.72
C GLU A 354 -8.93 -16.27 -22.63
N GLY A 355 -9.40 -17.49 -22.37
CA GLY A 355 -9.19 -18.67 -23.21
C GLY A 355 -8.09 -19.63 -22.72
N GLU A 356 -7.72 -19.60 -21.43
CA GLU A 356 -6.80 -20.58 -20.85
C GLU A 356 -7.31 -22.01 -21.06
N SER A 357 -6.44 -22.87 -21.60
CA SER A 357 -6.78 -24.26 -21.85
C SER A 357 -6.52 -25.12 -20.62
N VAL A 358 -7.39 -26.12 -20.41
CA VAL A 358 -7.31 -27.03 -19.25
C VAL A 358 -7.45 -28.46 -19.73
N SER A 359 -6.54 -29.33 -19.27
CA SER A 359 -6.49 -30.74 -19.64
C SER A 359 -6.40 -31.66 -18.42
N GLY A 360 -6.55 -32.96 -18.62
CA GLY A 360 -6.43 -33.96 -17.56
C GLY A 360 -7.77 -34.45 -17.02
N PRO A 361 -7.76 -35.49 -16.17
CA PRO A 361 -8.99 -36.16 -15.71
C PRO A 361 -9.99 -35.24 -15.01
N ALA A 362 -9.52 -34.17 -14.35
CA ALA A 362 -10.36 -33.22 -13.64
C ALA A 362 -10.60 -31.89 -14.38
N ALA A 363 -10.26 -31.79 -15.68
CA ALA A 363 -10.36 -30.53 -16.43
C ALA A 363 -11.78 -29.95 -16.46
N THR A 364 -12.78 -30.76 -16.84
CA THR A 364 -14.19 -30.32 -16.84
C THR A 364 -14.66 -29.93 -15.45
N ALA A 365 -14.26 -30.68 -14.42
CA ALA A 365 -14.60 -30.39 -13.05
C ALA A 365 -14.02 -29.06 -12.56
N TYR A 366 -12.78 -28.75 -12.93
CA TYR A 366 -12.13 -27.47 -12.65
C TYR A 366 -12.92 -26.32 -13.29
N GLN A 367 -13.21 -26.42 -14.58
CA GLN A 367 -13.97 -25.39 -15.32
C GLN A 367 -15.36 -25.16 -14.71
N ASP A 368 -16.11 -26.23 -14.41
CA ASP A 368 -17.45 -26.17 -13.83
C ASP A 368 -17.44 -25.52 -12.43
N GLN A 369 -16.48 -25.88 -11.58
CA GLN A 369 -16.38 -25.35 -10.22
C GLN A 369 -16.00 -23.86 -10.21
N ILE A 370 -15.08 -23.44 -11.07
CA ILE A 370 -14.70 -22.02 -11.20
C ILE A 370 -15.88 -21.19 -11.73
N GLN A 371 -16.60 -21.67 -12.75
CA GLN A 371 -17.78 -20.97 -13.27
C GLN A 371 -18.92 -20.87 -12.24
N GLN A 372 -19.16 -21.93 -11.46
CA GLN A 372 -20.19 -21.93 -10.41
C GLN A 372 -19.84 -20.96 -9.28
N THR A 373 -18.58 -20.94 -8.86
CA THR A 373 -18.10 -20.12 -7.75
C THR A 373 -18.08 -18.63 -8.11
N HIS A 374 -17.69 -18.28 -9.34
CA HIS A 374 -17.68 -16.89 -9.82
C HIS A 374 -19.08 -16.25 -9.81
N ARG A 375 -20.15 -17.00 -10.16
CA ARG A 375 -21.54 -16.50 -10.17
C ARG A 375 -22.05 -16.08 -8.79
N PHE A 376 -21.37 -16.47 -7.71
CA PHE A 376 -21.80 -16.24 -6.32
C PHE A 376 -21.09 -15.08 -5.58
N ALA A 377 -20.20 -14.33 -6.23
CA ALA A 377 -19.34 -13.29 -5.63
C ALA A 377 -20.04 -11.99 -5.14
N GLY A 378 -21.34 -12.01 -4.84
CA GLY A 378 -22.17 -10.83 -4.59
C GLY A 378 -22.63 -10.57 -3.14
N ARG A 379 -22.02 -11.16 -2.10
CA ARG A 379 -22.46 -10.97 -0.71
C ARG A 379 -21.45 -10.22 0.15
N SER A 380 -21.88 -9.09 0.72
CA SER A 380 -21.14 -8.37 1.75
C SER A 380 -21.15 -9.16 3.07
N VAL A 381 -19.96 -9.48 3.58
CA VAL A 381 -19.80 -10.22 4.84
C VAL A 381 -19.92 -9.24 6.01
N ASN A 382 -21.05 -9.31 6.74
CA ASN A 382 -21.33 -8.42 7.87
C ASN A 382 -21.06 -9.05 9.27
N ARG A 383 -20.68 -10.33 9.37
CA ARG A 383 -20.37 -11.06 10.63
C ARG A 383 -19.42 -12.25 10.40
N VAL A 384 -18.54 -12.58 11.37
CA VAL A 384 -17.55 -13.67 11.22
C VAL A 384 -18.14 -15.09 11.28
N ARG A 385 -19.21 -15.33 12.05
CA ARG A 385 -20.00 -16.59 11.99
C ARG A 385 -20.59 -16.91 10.59
N ASN A 386 -20.55 -15.98 9.65
CA ASN A 386 -20.97 -16.23 8.26
C ASN A 386 -19.82 -16.69 7.37
N VAL A 387 -18.56 -16.62 7.81
CA VAL A 387 -17.36 -16.88 7.01
C VAL A 387 -17.16 -18.37 6.77
N GLU A 388 -17.26 -19.22 7.78
CA GLU A 388 -17.19 -20.69 7.60
C GLU A 388 -18.31 -21.20 6.68
N ARG A 389 -19.52 -20.64 6.82
CA ARG A 389 -20.64 -20.93 5.92
C ARG A 389 -20.40 -20.42 4.50
N LEU A 390 -19.73 -19.27 4.35
CA LEU A 390 -19.35 -18.75 3.04
C LEU A 390 -18.26 -19.62 2.42
N LEU A 391 -17.23 -19.99 3.19
CA LEU A 391 -16.15 -20.90 2.78
C LEU A 391 -16.73 -22.23 2.28
N ALA A 392 -17.66 -22.83 3.02
CA ALA A 392 -18.36 -24.05 2.57
C ALA A 392 -19.16 -23.86 1.26
N GLN A 393 -19.46 -22.63 0.85
CA GLN A 393 -20.19 -22.30 -0.38
C GLN A 393 -19.31 -21.80 -1.52
N VAL A 394 -18.11 -21.26 -1.24
CA VAL A 394 -17.24 -20.56 -2.21
C VAL A 394 -15.85 -21.16 -2.33
N ASP A 395 -15.48 -22.14 -1.49
CA ASP A 395 -14.25 -22.91 -1.66
C ASP A 395 -14.51 -23.99 -2.71
N PRO A 396 -13.96 -23.87 -3.95
CA PRO A 396 -14.12 -24.91 -4.95
C PRO A 396 -13.31 -26.18 -4.61
N ASN A 397 -12.51 -26.14 -3.52
CA ASN A 397 -11.59 -27.18 -3.11
C ASN A 397 -10.53 -27.49 -4.19
N ILE A 398 -10.09 -26.43 -4.87
CA ILE A 398 -9.04 -26.47 -5.89
C ILE A 398 -7.72 -26.05 -5.25
N HIS A 399 -6.68 -26.85 -5.46
CA HIS A 399 -5.35 -26.63 -4.88
C HIS A 399 -4.31 -26.57 -6.00
N HIS A 400 -3.69 -25.41 -6.19
CA HIS A 400 -2.59 -25.25 -7.15
C HIS A 400 -1.26 -25.67 -6.51
N GLY A 401 -0.61 -26.65 -7.13
CA GLY A 401 0.70 -27.15 -6.72
C GLY A 401 1.79 -26.85 -7.75
N ASP A 402 2.95 -27.47 -7.58
CA ASP A 402 4.09 -27.36 -8.47
C ASP A 402 3.85 -28.09 -9.80
N ALA A 403 3.46 -27.32 -10.82
CA ALA A 403 3.17 -27.77 -12.19
C ALA A 403 1.97 -28.73 -12.31
N MET A 404 1.01 -28.64 -11.39
CA MET A 404 -0.24 -29.39 -11.41
C MET A 404 -1.31 -28.70 -10.56
N THR A 405 -2.58 -28.85 -10.95
CA THR A 405 -3.73 -28.36 -10.19
C THR A 405 -4.59 -29.53 -9.71
N CYS A 406 -4.91 -29.60 -8.42
CA CYS A 406 -5.73 -30.65 -7.82
C CYS A 406 -7.16 -30.15 -7.54
N VAL A 407 -8.13 -30.70 -8.23
CA VAL A 407 -9.56 -30.57 -7.88
C VAL A 407 -9.86 -31.61 -6.80
N TYR A 408 -9.69 -31.24 -5.53
CA TYR A 408 -9.61 -32.22 -4.46
C TYR A 408 -10.97 -32.87 -4.16
N ARG A 409 -10.99 -34.19 -4.29
CA ARG A 409 -12.07 -35.09 -3.87
C ARG A 409 -11.47 -36.22 -3.05
N PRO A 410 -11.80 -36.35 -1.74
CA PRO A 410 -11.19 -37.34 -0.85
C PRO A 410 -11.29 -38.79 -1.33
N GLU A 411 -12.32 -39.12 -2.10
CA GLU A 411 -12.65 -40.47 -2.58
C GLU A 411 -11.73 -40.91 -3.73
N THR A 412 -11.25 -39.95 -4.53
CA THR A 412 -10.46 -40.19 -5.75
C THR A 412 -9.02 -39.66 -5.66
N ALA A 413 -8.65 -39.08 -4.53
CA ALA A 413 -7.29 -38.61 -4.25
C ALA A 413 -6.33 -39.79 -4.02
N ALA A 414 -5.50 -40.10 -5.01
CA ALA A 414 -4.56 -41.23 -4.97
C ALA A 414 -3.57 -41.16 -3.80
N CYS A 415 -3.10 -39.95 -3.46
CA CYS A 415 -2.22 -39.72 -2.31
C CYS A 415 -2.88 -40.14 -0.99
N ARG A 416 -4.18 -39.86 -0.84
CA ARG A 416 -4.97 -40.26 0.33
C ARG A 416 -5.20 -41.77 0.33
N THR A 417 -5.60 -42.35 -0.79
CA THR A 417 -5.81 -43.80 -0.92
C THR A 417 -4.55 -44.60 -0.58
N ALA A 418 -3.39 -44.15 -1.05
CA ALA A 418 -2.11 -44.79 -0.73
C ALA A 418 -1.85 -44.84 0.78
N ARG A 419 -2.00 -43.70 1.48
CA ARG A 419 -1.84 -43.65 2.94
C ARG A 419 -2.83 -44.50 3.70
N VAL A 420 -4.10 -44.52 3.28
CA VAL A 420 -5.12 -45.39 3.89
C VAL A 420 -4.71 -46.86 3.78
N ASN A 421 -4.24 -47.30 2.61
CA ASN A 421 -3.80 -48.67 2.39
C ASN A 421 -2.56 -49.05 3.23
N GLU A 422 -1.70 -48.08 3.50
CA GLU A 422 -0.50 -48.24 4.32
C GLU A 422 -0.76 -48.06 5.83
N GLY A 423 -2.00 -47.76 6.23
CA GLY A 423 -2.37 -47.51 7.63
C GLY A 423 -1.78 -46.22 8.21
N LEU A 424 -1.41 -45.26 7.35
CA LEU A 424 -0.82 -43.98 7.74
C LEU A 424 -1.90 -42.91 8.03
N PRO A 425 -1.59 -41.89 8.85
CA PRO A 425 -2.49 -40.76 9.08
C PRO A 425 -2.84 -40.02 7.78
N VAL A 426 -4.11 -39.67 7.65
CA VAL A 426 -4.68 -38.90 6.53
C VAL A 426 -5.12 -37.52 6.99
N ASP A 427 -4.82 -36.49 6.20
CA ASP A 427 -5.16 -35.10 6.45
C ASP A 427 -6.41 -34.65 5.66
N ASP A 428 -7.01 -33.52 6.03
CA ASP A 428 -8.22 -32.93 5.40
C ASP A 428 -7.92 -32.18 4.07
N GLY A 429 -6.91 -32.62 3.30
CA GLY A 429 -6.49 -31.96 2.05
C GLY A 429 -5.58 -32.84 1.18
N PRO A 430 -5.23 -32.38 -0.03
CA PRO A 430 -4.30 -33.11 -0.89
C PRO A 430 -2.88 -33.10 -0.31
N LEU A 431 -2.17 -34.22 -0.48
CA LEU A 431 -0.76 -34.35 -0.09
C LEU A 431 0.10 -34.24 -1.34
N GLU A 432 0.54 -33.02 -1.65
CA GLU A 432 1.27 -32.71 -2.89
C GLU A 432 2.54 -33.55 -3.07
N ALA A 433 3.31 -33.75 -2.00
CA ALA A 433 4.55 -34.52 -2.01
C ALA A 433 4.34 -36.03 -2.32
N GLU A 434 3.11 -36.52 -2.15
CA GLU A 434 2.71 -37.91 -2.41
C GLU A 434 1.76 -38.01 -3.61
N CYS A 435 1.66 -36.93 -4.40
CA CYS A 435 0.80 -36.89 -5.56
C CYS A 435 1.30 -37.84 -6.66
N GLN A 436 0.36 -38.52 -7.31
CA GLN A 436 0.63 -39.50 -8.35
C GLN A 436 0.08 -38.97 -9.69
N SER A 437 0.86 -39.04 -10.76
CA SER A 437 0.48 -38.49 -12.07
C SER A 437 -0.79 -39.10 -12.67
N GLY A 438 -1.17 -40.31 -12.22
CA GLY A 438 -2.39 -41.00 -12.63
C GLY A 438 -3.63 -40.63 -11.80
N CYS A 439 -3.52 -39.68 -10.88
CA CYS A 439 -4.63 -39.30 -10.01
C CYS A 439 -5.76 -38.64 -10.81
N LEU A 440 -6.99 -39.09 -10.55
CA LEU A 440 -8.21 -38.60 -11.20
C LEU A 440 -8.57 -37.15 -10.81
N ASN A 441 -7.93 -36.60 -9.77
CA ASN A 441 -8.18 -35.23 -9.31
C ASN A 441 -7.30 -34.20 -10.03
N LEU A 442 -6.41 -34.62 -10.93
CA LEU A 442 -5.48 -33.71 -11.59
C LEU A 442 -6.10 -33.01 -12.79
N ALA A 443 -5.95 -31.70 -12.80
CA ALA A 443 -6.10 -30.82 -13.95
C ALA A 443 -4.76 -30.14 -14.23
N TYR A 444 -4.51 -29.84 -15.50
CA TYR A 444 -3.33 -29.12 -15.97
C TYR A 444 -3.78 -27.93 -16.79
N THR A 445 -3.51 -26.74 -16.28
CA THR A 445 -3.74 -25.44 -16.90
C THR A 445 -2.53 -25.02 -17.76
N ASP A 446 -2.67 -24.02 -18.63
CA ASP A 446 -1.54 -23.52 -19.44
C ASP A 446 -0.33 -23.12 -18.57
N ARG A 447 -0.58 -22.50 -17.41
CA ARG A 447 0.46 -22.17 -16.41
C ARG A 447 1.16 -23.41 -15.85
N ASP A 448 0.43 -24.50 -15.58
CA ASP A 448 1.00 -25.75 -15.09
C ASP A 448 1.94 -26.34 -16.15
N ILE A 449 1.52 -26.28 -17.41
CA ILE A 449 2.32 -26.76 -18.55
C ILE A 449 3.57 -25.92 -18.77
N GLN A 450 3.50 -24.60 -18.57
CA GLN A 450 4.68 -23.75 -18.61
C GLN A 450 5.71 -24.16 -17.55
N LEU A 451 5.28 -24.34 -16.30
CA LEU A 451 6.16 -24.82 -15.22
C LEU A 451 6.71 -26.23 -15.52
N LEU A 452 5.88 -27.09 -16.10
CA LEU A 452 6.30 -28.45 -16.47
C LEU A 452 7.37 -28.43 -17.58
N ARG A 453 7.32 -27.48 -18.53
CA ARG A 453 8.37 -27.28 -19.56
C ARG A 453 9.69 -26.85 -18.93
N GLU A 454 9.66 -25.91 -17.99
CA GLU A 454 10.85 -25.48 -17.23
C GLU A 454 11.47 -26.65 -16.45
N ARG A 455 10.60 -27.46 -15.85
CA ARG A 455 11.00 -28.68 -15.12
C ARG A 455 11.61 -29.73 -16.03
N VAL A 456 11.08 -29.95 -17.24
CA VAL A 456 11.66 -30.88 -18.23
C VAL A 456 13.09 -30.46 -18.57
N SER A 457 13.35 -29.17 -18.80
CA SER A 457 14.71 -28.67 -19.06
C SER A 457 15.68 -29.01 -17.93
N THR A 458 15.24 -28.84 -16.68
CA THR A 458 16.04 -29.18 -15.49
C THR A 458 16.26 -30.69 -15.37
N LEU A 459 15.23 -31.49 -15.63
CA LEU A 459 15.32 -32.96 -15.60
C LEU A 459 16.23 -33.49 -16.71
N ASP A 460 16.21 -32.89 -17.90
CA ASP A 460 17.09 -33.28 -19.00
C ASP A 460 18.56 -33.03 -18.66
N ALA A 461 18.88 -31.84 -18.13
CA ALA A 461 20.22 -31.54 -17.65
C ALA A 461 20.70 -32.53 -16.58
N GLY A 462 19.82 -32.90 -15.64
CA GLY A 462 20.12 -33.90 -14.61
C GLY A 462 20.24 -35.33 -15.13
N ALA A 463 19.52 -35.69 -16.21
CA ALA A 463 19.61 -37.00 -16.84
C ALA A 463 20.89 -37.16 -17.69
N GLU A 464 21.42 -36.05 -18.18
CA GLU A 464 22.67 -35.99 -18.97
C GLU A 464 23.92 -35.73 -18.11
N ASP A 465 23.77 -35.37 -16.84
CA ASP A 465 24.89 -35.12 -15.92
C ASP A 465 25.83 -36.33 -15.81
N PRO A 466 27.08 -36.26 -16.32
CA PRO A 466 28.03 -37.36 -16.28
C PRO A 466 28.53 -37.67 -14.86
N LEU A 467 28.33 -36.75 -13.90
CA LEU A 467 28.71 -36.93 -12.50
C LEU A 467 27.63 -37.63 -11.67
N ALA A 468 26.41 -37.75 -12.21
CA ALA A 468 25.30 -38.41 -11.52
C ALA A 468 25.35 -39.95 -11.71
N PRO A 469 25.13 -40.74 -10.64
CA PRO A 469 24.99 -42.19 -10.74
C PRO A 469 23.91 -42.63 -11.74
N GLU A 470 24.15 -43.73 -12.47
CA GLU A 470 23.23 -44.27 -13.49
C GLU A 470 21.77 -44.46 -12.99
N PRO A 471 21.50 -45.02 -11.80
CA PRO A 471 20.13 -45.16 -11.31
C PRO A 471 19.40 -43.81 -11.11
N LEU A 472 20.14 -42.76 -10.74
CA LEU A 472 19.57 -41.42 -10.59
C LEU A 472 19.29 -40.81 -11.96
N ARG A 473 20.20 -40.94 -12.93
CA ARG A 473 19.99 -40.47 -14.30
C ARG A 473 18.79 -41.15 -14.95
N ASP A 474 18.61 -42.45 -14.74
CA ASP A 474 17.47 -43.21 -15.27
C ASP A 474 16.15 -42.77 -14.64
N ARG A 475 16.12 -42.54 -13.32
CA ARG A 475 14.95 -41.99 -12.63
C ARG A 475 14.60 -40.60 -13.16
N THR A 476 15.59 -39.73 -13.33
CA THR A 476 15.39 -38.37 -13.87
C THR A 476 14.87 -38.42 -15.31
N ARG A 477 15.39 -39.34 -16.15
CA ARG A 477 14.90 -39.56 -17.52
C ARG A 477 13.44 -40.05 -17.54
N ALA A 478 13.07 -40.94 -16.63
CA ALA A 478 11.68 -41.40 -16.48
C ALA A 478 10.74 -40.25 -16.08
N GLN A 479 11.15 -39.41 -15.14
CA GLN A 479 10.40 -38.20 -14.74
C GLN A 479 10.25 -37.21 -15.89
N ALA A 480 11.32 -36.97 -16.67
CA ALA A 480 11.27 -36.11 -17.85
C ALA A 480 10.29 -36.66 -18.90
N SER A 481 10.30 -37.98 -19.12
CA SER A 481 9.41 -38.65 -20.07
C SER A 481 7.93 -38.54 -19.65
N GLN A 482 7.67 -38.70 -18.35
CA GLN A 482 6.35 -38.52 -17.76
C GLN A 482 5.84 -37.08 -17.90
N ALA A 483 6.69 -36.09 -17.60
CA ALA A 483 6.36 -34.68 -17.76
C ALA A 483 6.06 -34.31 -19.22
N ARG A 484 6.87 -34.78 -20.18
CA ARG A 484 6.62 -34.61 -21.62
C ARG A 484 5.30 -35.25 -22.07
N SER A 485 4.93 -36.41 -21.52
CA SER A 485 3.64 -37.05 -21.82
C SER A 485 2.45 -36.18 -21.40
N VAL A 486 2.56 -35.46 -20.27
CA VAL A 486 1.52 -34.53 -19.82
C VAL A 486 1.44 -33.32 -20.75
N ILE A 487 2.58 -32.71 -21.10
CA ILE A 487 2.66 -31.57 -22.03
C ILE A 487 2.01 -31.93 -23.37
N ALA A 488 2.42 -33.04 -23.98
CA ALA A 488 1.91 -33.45 -25.29
C ALA A 488 0.39 -33.69 -25.26
N ARG A 489 -0.12 -34.28 -24.17
CA ARG A 489 -1.57 -34.53 -24.02
C ARG A 489 -2.35 -33.24 -23.92
N HIS A 490 -1.84 -32.26 -23.18
CA HIS A 490 -2.45 -30.94 -23.07
C HIS A 490 -2.51 -30.23 -24.44
N GLU A 491 -1.39 -30.20 -25.18
CA GLU A 491 -1.32 -29.58 -26.52
C GLU A 491 -2.30 -30.23 -27.53
N THR A 492 -2.50 -31.55 -27.46
CA THR A 492 -3.51 -32.23 -28.30
C THR A 492 -4.95 -31.85 -27.93
N THR A 493 -5.23 -31.60 -26.65
CA THR A 493 -6.54 -31.14 -26.18
C THR A 493 -6.82 -29.72 -26.69
N THR A 494 -5.87 -28.79 -26.54
CA THR A 494 -6.00 -27.40 -27.01
C THR A 494 -6.23 -27.30 -28.53
N THR A 495 -5.58 -28.17 -29.31
CA THR A 495 -5.73 -28.18 -30.77
C THR A 495 -7.13 -28.63 -31.22
N THR A 496 -7.80 -29.48 -30.44
CA THR A 496 -9.13 -30.01 -30.76
C THR A 496 -10.23 -28.96 -30.52
N ASP A 497 -10.08 -28.16 -29.47
CA ASP A 497 -11.02 -27.09 -29.12
C ASP A 497 -10.94 -25.87 -30.07
N ALA A 498 -9.79 -25.61 -30.70
CA ALA A 498 -9.64 -24.52 -31.67
C ALA A 498 -10.25 -24.82 -33.06
N THR A 499 -10.63 -26.07 -33.33
CA THR A 499 -11.20 -26.52 -34.61
C THR A 499 -12.71 -26.78 -34.57
N SER A 500 -13.36 -26.57 -33.43
CA SER A 500 -14.80 -26.70 -33.21
C SER A 500 -15.44 -25.32 -33.07
#